data_AF-A0A6L4A5E1-F1
#
_entry.id   AF-A0A6L4A5E1-F1
#
_cell.length_a   1.000
_cell.length_b   1.000
_cell.length_c   1.000
_cell.angle_alpha   90.00
_cell.angle_beta   90.00
_cell.angle_gamma   90.00
#
_symmetry.space_group_name_H-M   'P 1'
#
loop_
_entity.id
_entity.type
_entity.pdbx_description
1 polymer ?
#
loop_
_entity_poly.entity_id
_entity_poly.type
_entity_poly.pdbx_seq_one_letter_code
_entity_poly.pdbx_strand_id
1 'polypeptide(L)'
;MNDIFRIKESTKMMAALILVLLAMWGTGLSYTNNSPQSLQQIPDQTSYRDVSILGRGSANSVTWSPDSNSLIVAGSLGLWLHEDNFQAVTQLVSTTEEITLVAWSPDGNWIAGLINRDLVQIWDATDGRLESTLQGDLSDTRSLKWNSDSNRLAIASSNQQMRIWERATGQLALVAPETTGFVEDVSWNDDGTRLVGVSYDGKLYDWDLATNQVVTFEEINARFSLVDWSSHFIIVANGQNILLINSIT
;
A
#
# COMPACT_ATOMS: atom_id res chain seq x y z
N MET A 1 14.14 -14.32 -35.92
CA MET A 1 13.14 -13.26 -35.67
C MET A 1 12.47 -13.62 -34.34
N ASN A 2 13.11 -13.25 -33.23
CA ASN A 2 12.65 -13.49 -31.86
C ASN A 2 13.12 -12.26 -31.07
N ASP A 3 12.34 -11.19 -31.13
CA ASP A 3 12.55 -10.04 -30.25
C ASP A 3 11.80 -10.30 -28.96
N ILE A 4 12.56 -10.79 -27.97
CA ILE A 4 12.11 -10.88 -26.58
C ILE A 4 12.17 -9.46 -26.03
N PHE A 5 11.02 -8.80 -25.95
CA PHE A 5 10.87 -7.54 -25.23
C PHE A 5 11.15 -7.80 -23.74
N ARG A 6 12.32 -7.35 -23.27
CA ARG A 6 12.59 -7.16 -21.84
C ARG A 6 11.75 -5.99 -21.36
N ILE A 7 10.57 -6.27 -20.80
CA ILE A 7 9.86 -5.28 -19.99
C ILE A 7 10.64 -5.15 -18.70
N LYS A 8 11.18 -3.96 -18.44
CA LYS A 8 11.81 -3.61 -17.18
C LYS A 8 10.66 -3.34 -16.21
N GLU A 9 10.09 -4.40 -15.63
CA GLU A 9 8.97 -4.30 -14.70
C GLU A 9 9.39 -3.51 -13.46
N SER A 10 8.59 -2.51 -13.09
CA SER A 10 8.74 -1.75 -11.87
C SER A 10 8.25 -2.59 -10.69
N THR A 11 8.97 -2.51 -9.56
CA THR A 11 8.73 -3.27 -8.32
C THR A 11 7.27 -3.21 -7.81
N LYS A 12 6.50 -2.21 -8.22
CA LYS A 12 5.07 -2.06 -7.91
C LYS A 12 4.20 -3.19 -8.50
N MET A 13 4.49 -3.66 -9.71
CA MET A 13 3.65 -4.66 -10.40
C MET A 13 3.74 -6.06 -9.76
N MET A 14 4.87 -6.37 -9.13
CA MET A 14 5.12 -7.68 -8.52
C MET A 14 4.42 -7.85 -7.16
N ALA A 15 4.24 -6.77 -6.41
CA ALA A 15 3.50 -6.79 -5.13
C ALA A 15 1.98 -6.97 -5.33
N ALA A 16 1.41 -6.31 -6.35
CA ALA A 16 0.00 -6.46 -6.69
C ALA A 16 -0.35 -7.89 -7.14
N LEU A 17 0.54 -8.56 -7.88
CA LEU A 17 0.32 -9.92 -8.37
C LEU A 17 0.29 -10.96 -7.24
N ILE A 18 1.05 -10.74 -6.16
CA ILE A 18 1.14 -11.68 -5.02
C ILE A 18 -0.11 -11.63 -4.13
N LEU A 19 -0.73 -10.46 -3.95
CA LEU A 19 -1.99 -10.33 -3.22
C LEU A 19 -3.17 -10.99 -3.95
N VAL A 20 -3.19 -10.94 -5.28
CA VAL A 20 -4.22 -11.58 -6.11
C VAL A 20 -4.20 -13.12 -5.98
N LEU A 21 -3.02 -13.72 -5.80
CA LEU A 21 -2.89 -15.18 -5.70
C LEU A 21 -3.30 -15.76 -4.33
N LEU A 22 -3.20 -14.97 -3.24
CA LEU A 22 -3.55 -15.42 -1.89
C LEU A 22 -5.07 -15.46 -1.65
N ALA A 23 -5.87 -14.71 -2.41
CA ALA A 23 -7.33 -14.71 -2.30
C ALA A 23 -8.01 -15.97 -2.89
N MET A 24 -7.27 -16.82 -3.64
CA MET A 24 -7.86 -17.95 -4.36
C MET A 24 -7.95 -19.26 -3.56
N TRP A 25 -7.45 -19.32 -2.32
CA TRP A 25 -7.43 -20.56 -1.52
C TRP A 25 -8.08 -20.36 -0.15
N GLY A 26 -9.36 -20.00 -0.15
CA GLY A 26 -10.10 -19.74 1.07
C GLY A 26 -11.62 -19.82 0.87
N THR A 27 -12.12 -21.02 0.57
CA THR A 27 -13.45 -21.59 0.84
C THR A 27 -13.95 -22.40 -0.37
N GLY A 28 -14.07 -23.71 -0.17
CA GLY A 28 -14.76 -24.56 -1.12
C GLY A 28 -16.24 -24.23 -1.13
N LEU A 29 -16.80 -23.93 -2.30
CA LEU A 29 -18.14 -24.29 -2.76
C LEU A 29 -18.21 -24.05 -4.29
N SER A 30 -19.07 -24.82 -4.95
CA SER A 30 -19.06 -25.26 -6.36
C SER A 30 -19.02 -24.19 -7.46
N TYR A 31 -18.13 -24.39 -8.43
CA TYR A 31 -18.11 -23.75 -9.75
C TYR A 31 -19.34 -24.14 -10.58
N THR A 32 -20.02 -23.15 -11.19
CA THR A 32 -20.74 -23.38 -12.45
C THR A 32 -20.07 -22.56 -13.55
N ASN A 33 -19.92 -23.23 -14.69
CA ASN A 33 -18.95 -22.95 -15.74
C ASN A 33 -19.17 -21.63 -16.47
N ASN A 34 -18.12 -20.80 -16.53
CA ASN A 34 -17.69 -20.12 -17.75
C ASN A 34 -16.16 -20.16 -17.77
N SER A 35 -15.61 -21.04 -18.61
CA SER A 35 -14.21 -21.47 -18.61
C SER A 35 -13.24 -20.35 -19.01
N PRO A 36 -12.19 -20.03 -18.23
CA PRO A 36 -10.94 -19.52 -18.78
C PRO A 36 -10.23 -20.67 -19.52
N GLN A 37 -9.62 -20.35 -20.66
CA GLN A 37 -8.84 -21.30 -21.47
C GLN A 37 -7.77 -22.01 -20.62
N SER A 38 -7.54 -23.29 -20.94
CA SER A 38 -6.68 -24.24 -20.23
C SER A 38 -5.37 -23.62 -19.73
N LEU A 39 -5.24 -23.52 -18.40
CA LEU A 39 -3.95 -23.34 -17.74
C LEU A 39 -3.08 -24.55 -18.09
N GLN A 40 -2.04 -24.31 -18.89
CA GLN A 40 -0.99 -25.31 -19.07
C GLN A 40 -0.43 -25.66 -17.70
N GLN A 41 -0.21 -26.96 -17.52
CA GLN A 41 0.28 -27.63 -16.32
C GLN A 41 1.35 -26.79 -15.60
N ILE A 42 0.99 -26.25 -14.44
CA ILE A 42 1.90 -25.52 -13.54
C ILE A 42 3.03 -26.50 -13.19
N PRO A 43 4.30 -26.20 -13.50
CA PRO A 43 5.41 -27.05 -13.12
C PRO A 43 5.43 -27.26 -11.59
N ASP A 44 5.78 -28.49 -11.20
CA ASP A 44 5.74 -29.03 -9.84
C ASP A 44 5.97 -28.00 -8.72
N GLN A 45 5.12 -28.10 -7.71
CA GLN A 45 5.13 -27.30 -6.48
C GLN A 45 6.54 -27.19 -5.90
N THR A 46 7.18 -26.04 -6.13
CA THR A 46 8.36 -25.61 -5.38
C THR A 46 7.97 -25.62 -3.91
N SER A 47 8.55 -26.56 -3.17
CA SER A 47 8.36 -26.71 -1.74
C SER A 47 8.74 -25.39 -1.08
N TYR A 48 7.81 -24.74 -0.38
CA TYR A 48 8.15 -23.71 0.59
C TYR A 48 9.13 -24.36 1.57
N ARG A 49 10.39 -23.95 1.53
CA ARG A 49 11.44 -24.38 2.46
C ARG A 49 11.84 -23.17 3.29
N ASP A 50 12.07 -23.41 4.58
CA ASP A 50 12.51 -22.43 5.58
C ASP A 50 11.48 -21.32 5.87
N VAL A 51 10.66 -21.55 6.91
CA VAL A 51 9.70 -20.58 7.44
C VAL A 51 10.33 -19.86 8.64
N SER A 52 10.42 -18.54 8.56
CA SER A 52 10.96 -17.68 9.62
C SER A 52 9.88 -16.83 10.28
N ILE A 53 9.96 -16.65 11.60
CA ILE A 53 9.11 -15.72 12.35
C ILE A 53 9.88 -14.40 12.48
N LEU A 54 9.31 -13.33 11.95
CA LEU A 54 9.91 -12.00 11.91
C LEU A 54 9.23 -11.05 12.92
N GLY A 55 9.92 -9.95 13.24
CA GLY A 55 9.45 -8.96 14.23
C GLY A 55 9.65 -9.38 15.70
N ARG A 56 9.22 -8.51 16.62
CA ARG A 56 9.13 -8.80 18.06
C ARG A 56 7.80 -8.26 18.61
N GLY A 57 7.15 -9.05 19.45
CA GLY A 57 5.79 -8.74 19.93
C GLY A 57 4.73 -9.03 18.87
N SER A 58 3.62 -8.30 18.90
CA SER A 58 2.59 -8.38 17.85
C SER A 58 3.10 -7.69 16.59
N ALA A 59 3.09 -8.39 15.46
CA ALA A 59 3.36 -7.80 14.14
C ALA A 59 2.02 -7.35 13.53
N ASN A 60 1.93 -6.06 13.18
CA ASN A 60 0.70 -5.45 12.69
C ASN A 60 0.75 -5.15 11.19
N SER A 61 1.92 -4.77 10.70
CA SER A 61 2.12 -4.37 9.31
C SER A 61 3.55 -4.66 8.88
N VAL A 62 3.74 -4.94 7.59
CA VAL A 62 5.06 -5.20 7.00
C VAL A 62 5.17 -4.47 5.68
N THR A 63 6.38 -4.08 5.31
CA THR A 63 6.66 -3.50 3.99
C THR A 63 8.07 -3.84 3.54
N TRP A 64 8.22 -4.15 2.26
CA TRP A 64 9.52 -4.36 1.63
C TRP A 64 10.19 -3.04 1.31
N SER A 65 11.51 -3.02 1.32
CA SER A 65 12.28 -1.95 0.72
C SER A 65 12.04 -1.89 -0.79
N PRO A 66 12.22 -0.72 -1.44
CA PRO A 66 12.00 -0.57 -2.88
C PRO A 66 12.90 -1.48 -3.75
N ASP A 67 14.07 -1.86 -3.24
CA ASP A 67 15.01 -2.78 -3.90
C ASP A 67 14.73 -4.26 -3.58
N SER A 68 13.71 -4.55 -2.76
CA SER A 68 13.28 -5.89 -2.34
C SER A 68 14.33 -6.71 -1.55
N ASN A 69 15.35 -6.05 -0.99
CA ASN A 69 16.41 -6.72 -0.21
C ASN A 69 16.16 -6.69 1.31
N SER A 70 15.35 -5.74 1.78
CA SER A 70 15.11 -5.51 3.20
C SER A 70 13.61 -5.49 3.50
N LEU A 71 13.23 -5.86 4.72
CA LEU A 71 11.85 -5.87 5.17
C LEU A 71 11.74 -5.13 6.51
N ILE A 72 10.81 -4.20 6.60
CA ILE A 72 10.42 -3.59 7.87
C ILE A 72 9.17 -4.29 8.38
N VAL A 73 9.22 -4.72 9.64
CA VAL A 73 8.07 -5.23 10.40
C VAL A 73 7.74 -4.23 11.49
N ALA A 74 6.52 -3.68 11.43
CA ALA A 74 5.96 -2.80 12.44
C ALA A 74 5.10 -3.59 13.44
N GLY A 75 5.19 -3.21 14.71
CA GLY A 75 4.48 -3.93 15.76
C GLY A 75 4.43 -3.21 17.10
N SER A 76 4.07 -3.97 18.13
CA SER A 76 3.88 -3.47 19.51
C SER A 76 5.18 -3.07 20.21
N LEU A 77 6.34 -3.42 19.65
CA LEU A 77 7.67 -3.12 20.21
C LEU A 77 8.52 -2.29 19.23
N GLY A 78 7.89 -1.60 18.29
CA GLY A 78 8.53 -0.71 17.33
C GLY A 78 8.78 -1.32 15.95
N LEU A 79 9.79 -0.78 15.25
CA LEU A 79 10.16 -1.16 13.88
C LEU A 79 11.37 -2.08 13.89
N TRP A 80 11.23 -3.22 13.24
CA TRP A 80 12.28 -4.23 13.09
C TRP A 80 12.66 -4.34 11.62
N LEU A 81 13.90 -3.96 11.31
CA LEU A 81 14.52 -4.07 10.00
C LEU A 81 15.17 -5.45 9.87
N HIS A 82 14.78 -6.19 8.84
CA HIS A 82 15.36 -7.48 8.49
C HIS A 82 16.07 -7.37 7.16
N GLU A 83 17.30 -7.85 7.11
CA GLU A 83 18.19 -7.75 5.94
C GLU A 83 18.95 -9.07 5.75
N ASP A 84 19.78 -9.15 4.72
CA ASP A 84 20.65 -10.30 4.45
C ASP A 84 19.90 -11.64 4.45
N ASN A 85 18.80 -11.72 3.70
CA ASN A 85 17.89 -12.88 3.71
C ASN A 85 17.38 -13.23 5.12
N PHE A 86 17.01 -12.21 5.88
CA PHE A 86 16.48 -12.30 7.25
C PHE A 86 17.46 -12.87 8.28
N GLN A 87 18.77 -12.87 7.99
CA GLN A 87 19.82 -13.25 8.94
C GLN A 87 20.27 -12.09 9.81
N ALA A 88 20.13 -10.85 9.31
CA ALA A 88 20.41 -9.63 10.06
C ALA A 88 19.09 -9.00 10.53
N VAL A 89 19.03 -8.62 11.81
CA VAL A 89 17.85 -7.99 12.41
C VAL A 89 18.27 -6.83 13.29
N THR A 90 17.74 -5.64 13.00
CA THR A 90 17.99 -4.40 13.74
C THR A 90 16.66 -3.84 14.25
N GLN A 91 16.61 -3.43 15.51
CA GLN A 91 15.50 -2.61 16.00
C GLN A 91 15.75 -1.17 15.55
N LEU A 92 15.14 -0.78 14.43
CA LEU A 92 15.33 0.54 13.84
C LEU A 92 14.71 1.64 14.72
N VAL A 93 13.52 1.37 15.26
CA VAL A 93 12.82 2.26 16.19
C VAL A 93 12.32 1.44 17.37
N SER A 94 12.64 1.87 18.58
CA SER A 94 12.08 1.31 19.82
C SER A 94 10.99 2.22 20.36
N THR A 95 9.81 1.65 20.64
CA THR A 95 8.69 2.35 21.27
C THR A 95 7.87 1.40 22.12
N THR A 96 7.16 1.93 23.11
CA THR A 96 6.15 1.21 23.91
C THR A 96 4.75 1.35 23.34
N GLU A 97 4.57 2.24 22.36
CA GLU A 97 3.32 2.46 21.65
C GLU A 97 3.20 1.52 20.44
N GLU A 98 1.98 1.16 20.09
CA GLU A 98 1.73 0.26 18.97
C GLU A 98 1.94 0.96 17.63
N ILE A 99 2.75 0.36 16.75
CA ILE A 99 2.84 0.77 15.34
C ILE A 99 1.91 -0.12 14.52
N THR A 100 0.85 0.46 13.94
CA THR A 100 -0.24 -0.29 13.31
C THR A 100 -0.16 -0.35 11.78
N LEU A 101 0.48 0.63 11.15
CA LEU A 101 0.73 0.69 9.71
C LEU A 101 2.18 1.12 9.45
N VAL A 102 2.75 0.65 8.33
CA VAL A 102 4.08 1.06 7.88
C VAL A 102 4.17 1.17 6.37
N ALA A 103 4.94 2.14 5.87
CA ALA A 103 5.22 2.31 4.45
C ALA A 103 6.66 2.80 4.23
N TRP A 104 7.36 2.18 3.28
CA TRP A 104 8.70 2.58 2.84
C TRP A 104 8.61 3.55 1.66
N SER A 105 9.38 4.64 1.69
CA SER A 105 9.46 5.58 0.58
C SER A 105 10.11 4.95 -0.66
N PRO A 106 9.71 5.33 -1.88
CA PRO A 106 10.27 4.80 -3.13
C PRO A 106 11.77 5.01 -3.31
N ASP A 107 12.34 6.07 -2.72
CA ASP A 107 13.78 6.33 -2.73
C ASP A 107 14.56 5.48 -1.71
N GLY A 108 13.86 4.72 -0.85
CA GLY A 108 14.43 3.84 0.16
C GLY A 108 14.89 4.55 1.43
N ASN A 109 14.79 5.88 1.52
CA ASN A 109 15.42 6.66 2.59
C ASN A 109 14.51 6.87 3.80
N TRP A 110 13.20 6.67 3.68
CA TRP A 110 12.24 7.05 4.71
C TRP A 110 11.23 5.94 5.02
N ILE A 111 10.92 5.80 6.30
CA ILE A 111 9.83 4.95 6.79
C ILE A 111 8.77 5.84 7.40
N ALA A 112 7.51 5.69 6.98
CA ALA A 112 6.35 6.26 7.65
C ALA A 112 5.65 5.19 8.48
N GLY A 113 5.21 5.53 9.68
CA GLY A 113 4.48 4.59 10.55
C GLY A 113 3.44 5.28 11.41
N LEU A 114 2.29 4.62 11.54
CA LEU A 114 1.16 5.07 12.35
C LEU A 114 1.32 4.58 13.79
N ILE A 115 1.50 5.51 14.73
CA ILE A 115 1.74 5.25 16.15
C ILE A 115 0.46 5.47 16.95
N ASN A 116 0.07 4.48 17.75
CA ASN A 116 -1.11 4.47 18.62
C ASN A 116 -2.39 4.95 17.90
N ARG A 117 -2.46 4.74 16.58
CA ARG A 117 -3.53 5.20 15.68
C ARG A 117 -3.70 6.73 15.59
N ASP A 118 -2.95 7.55 16.32
CA ASP A 118 -3.25 8.98 16.45
C ASP A 118 -2.25 9.91 15.77
N LEU A 119 -1.05 9.42 15.44
CA LEU A 119 -0.04 10.23 14.76
C LEU A 119 0.81 9.39 13.83
N VAL A 120 1.31 10.00 12.75
CA VAL A 120 2.27 9.37 11.85
C VAL A 120 3.64 9.98 12.08
N GLN A 121 4.64 9.13 12.27
CA GLN A 121 6.04 9.54 12.35
C GLN A 121 6.78 9.09 11.09
N ILE A 122 7.78 9.87 10.73
CA ILE A 122 8.66 9.60 9.60
C ILE A 122 10.09 9.50 10.12
N TRP A 123 10.74 8.37 9.85
CA TRP A 123 12.11 8.10 10.27
C TRP A 123 13.02 7.89 9.07
N ASP A 124 14.29 8.25 9.23
CA ASP A 124 15.36 7.82 8.34
C ASP A 124 15.46 6.29 8.38
N ALA A 125 15.44 5.66 7.21
CA ALA A 125 15.45 4.20 7.08
C ALA A 125 16.80 3.58 7.47
N THR A 126 17.88 4.38 7.52
CA THR A 126 19.24 3.90 7.81
C THR A 126 19.50 3.78 9.30
N ASP A 127 19.11 4.79 10.08
CA ASP A 127 19.47 4.90 11.50
C ASP A 127 18.26 5.06 12.43
N GLY A 128 17.04 5.12 11.89
CA GLY A 128 15.82 5.24 12.66
C GLY A 128 15.61 6.61 13.28
N ARG A 129 16.39 7.63 12.89
CA ARG A 129 16.24 8.99 13.40
C ARG A 129 14.93 9.59 12.91
N LEU A 130 14.14 10.12 13.85
CA LEU A 130 12.92 10.85 13.53
C LEU A 130 13.23 12.10 12.69
N GLU A 131 12.62 12.22 11.51
CA GLU A 131 12.67 13.42 10.65
C GLU A 131 11.52 14.36 11.00
N SER A 132 10.29 13.84 11.01
CA SER A 132 9.09 14.64 11.24
C SER A 132 7.95 13.84 11.86
N THR A 133 6.96 14.56 12.38
CA THR A 133 5.73 13.99 12.91
C THR A 133 4.55 14.69 12.24
N LEU A 134 3.68 13.91 11.61
CA LEU A 134 2.43 14.38 11.03
C LEU A 134 1.38 14.40 12.15
N GLN A 135 0.89 15.59 12.46
CA GLN A 135 -0.12 15.80 13.51
C GLN A 135 -1.45 16.22 12.89
N GLY A 136 -2.56 15.83 13.52
CA GLY A 136 -3.92 16.09 13.07
C GLY A 136 -4.87 14.97 13.50
N ASP A 137 -6.10 15.01 13.01
CA ASP A 137 -7.05 13.91 13.21
C ASP A 137 -6.69 12.70 12.33
N LEU A 138 -5.95 11.77 12.93
CA LEU A 138 -5.41 10.56 12.29
C LEU A 138 -5.94 9.26 12.92
N SER A 139 -6.82 9.32 13.92
CA SER A 139 -7.37 8.17 14.70
C SER A 139 -7.92 7.03 13.85
N ASP A 140 -8.36 7.39 12.65
CA ASP A 140 -9.10 6.56 11.70
C ASP A 140 -8.32 6.27 10.42
N THR A 141 -6.99 6.41 10.47
CA THR A 141 -6.11 6.13 9.34
C THR A 141 -6.20 4.67 8.90
N ARG A 142 -6.41 4.47 7.60
CA ARG A 142 -6.53 3.15 6.95
C ARG A 142 -5.35 2.79 6.06
N SER A 143 -4.69 3.78 5.46
CA SER A 143 -3.59 3.55 4.53
C SER A 143 -2.58 4.69 4.54
N LEU A 144 -1.29 4.34 4.36
CA LEU A 144 -0.17 5.25 4.17
C LEU A 144 0.48 4.95 2.81
N LYS A 145 0.56 5.94 1.92
CA LYS A 145 1.17 5.75 0.59
C LYS A 145 2.08 6.91 0.23
N TRP A 146 3.34 6.57 0.00
CA TRP A 146 4.33 7.52 -0.48
C TRP A 146 4.09 7.87 -1.94
N ASN A 147 4.25 9.15 -2.26
CA ASN A 147 4.36 9.63 -3.63
C ASN A 147 5.69 9.15 -4.25
N SER A 148 5.77 9.07 -5.58
CA SER A 148 7.00 8.71 -6.30
C SER A 148 8.16 9.66 -6.03
N ASP A 149 7.88 10.92 -5.66
CA ASP A 149 8.88 11.91 -5.25
C ASP A 149 9.48 11.68 -3.85
N SER A 150 8.96 10.73 -3.06
CA SER A 150 9.35 10.45 -1.67
C SER A 150 9.26 11.64 -0.69
N ASN A 151 8.66 12.76 -1.09
CA ASN A 151 8.48 13.96 -0.27
C ASN A 151 7.06 14.13 0.22
N ARG A 152 6.08 13.49 -0.44
CA ARG A 152 4.67 13.56 -0.05
C ARG A 152 4.14 12.20 0.40
N LEU A 153 3.31 12.23 1.44
CA LEU A 153 2.60 11.06 1.95
C LEU A 153 1.09 11.28 1.83
N ALA A 154 0.41 10.38 1.14
CA ALA A 154 -1.05 10.30 1.15
C ALA A 154 -1.50 9.44 2.32
N ILE A 155 -2.53 9.90 3.04
CA ILE A 155 -3.21 9.10 4.06
C ILE A 155 -4.69 9.03 3.72
N ALA A 156 -5.21 7.79 3.74
CA ALA A 156 -6.63 7.48 3.67
C ALA A 156 -7.18 7.31 5.09
N SER A 157 -8.39 7.82 5.34
CA SER A 157 -9.04 7.78 6.65
C SER A 157 -10.51 7.36 6.52
N SER A 158 -11.01 6.64 7.55
CA SER A 158 -12.43 6.38 7.68
C SER A 158 -13.26 7.59 8.11
N ASN A 159 -12.66 8.76 8.38
CA ASN A 159 -13.39 10.03 8.52
C ASN A 159 -13.65 10.71 7.17
N GLN A 160 -13.67 9.91 6.10
CA GLN A 160 -14.02 10.32 4.73
C GLN A 160 -13.13 11.45 4.21
N GLN A 161 -11.81 11.36 4.41
CA GLN A 161 -10.88 12.34 3.83
C GLN A 161 -9.60 11.65 3.34
N MET A 162 -9.25 11.93 2.08
CA MET A 162 -7.89 11.77 1.58
C MET A 162 -7.11 13.05 1.84
N ARG A 163 -5.89 12.91 2.35
CA ARG A 163 -5.05 14.04 2.73
C ARG A 163 -3.62 13.79 2.29
N ILE A 164 -2.92 14.87 1.92
CA ILE A 164 -1.49 14.84 1.55
C ILE A 164 -0.71 15.64 2.58
N TRP A 165 0.36 15.05 3.11
CA TRP A 165 1.31 15.72 3.97
C TRP A 165 2.66 15.87 3.27
N GLU A 166 3.34 16.97 3.61
CA GLU A 166 4.74 17.20 3.26
C GLU A 166 5.64 16.54 4.32
N ARG A 167 6.50 15.63 3.88
CA ARG A 167 7.42 14.87 4.73
C ARG A 167 8.31 15.79 5.56
N ALA A 168 8.98 16.73 4.91
CA ALA A 168 10.04 17.53 5.52
C ALA A 168 9.53 18.48 6.61
N THR A 169 8.30 19.00 6.46
CA THR A 169 7.71 19.95 7.42
C THR A 169 6.74 19.29 8.39
N GLY A 170 6.26 18.09 8.04
CA GLY A 170 5.18 17.40 8.74
C GLY A 170 3.80 18.08 8.60
N GLN A 171 3.68 19.06 7.69
CA GLN A 171 2.46 19.84 7.53
C GLN A 171 1.50 19.22 6.52
N LEU A 172 0.21 19.39 6.79
CA LEU A 172 -0.85 19.06 5.84
C LEU A 172 -0.79 20.01 4.64
N ALA A 173 -0.53 19.46 3.46
CA ALA A 173 -0.45 20.21 2.21
C ALA A 173 -1.81 20.33 1.52
N LEU A 174 -2.55 19.23 1.40
CA LEU A 174 -3.83 19.19 0.67
C LEU A 174 -4.86 18.30 1.37
N VAL A 175 -6.12 18.67 1.21
CA VAL A 175 -7.30 17.91 1.64
C VAL A 175 -8.24 17.77 0.45
N ALA A 176 -8.65 16.54 0.14
CA ALA A 176 -9.63 16.29 -0.89
C ALA A 176 -10.99 16.91 -0.49
N PRO A 177 -11.65 17.69 -1.37
CA PRO A 177 -12.83 18.47 -1.02
C PRO A 177 -14.09 17.65 -0.69
N GLU A 178 -14.30 16.51 -1.33
CA GLU A 178 -15.54 15.73 -1.19
C GLU A 178 -15.27 14.22 -1.33
N THR A 179 -15.18 13.51 -0.21
CA THR A 179 -15.35 12.06 -0.18
C THR A 179 -16.48 11.76 0.80
N THR A 180 -17.48 10.98 0.37
CA THR A 180 -18.73 10.76 1.16
C THR A 180 -18.71 9.45 1.96
N GLY A 181 -17.66 8.65 1.79
CA GLY A 181 -17.52 7.32 2.37
C GLY A 181 -16.14 7.12 3.00
N PHE A 182 -16.02 6.10 3.85
CA PHE A 182 -14.77 5.75 4.52
C PHE A 182 -13.76 5.32 3.47
N VAL A 183 -12.66 6.06 3.30
CA VAL A 183 -11.63 5.72 2.31
C VAL A 183 -10.74 4.65 2.93
N GLU A 184 -10.76 3.46 2.35
CA GLU A 184 -10.09 2.27 2.88
C GLU A 184 -8.63 2.19 2.40
N ASP A 185 -8.38 2.57 1.14
CA ASP A 185 -7.03 2.60 0.58
C ASP A 185 -6.91 3.71 -0.47
N VAL A 186 -5.67 4.11 -0.75
CA VAL A 186 -5.31 5.08 -1.79
C VAL A 186 -4.15 4.56 -2.63
N SER A 187 -3.98 5.09 -3.85
CA SER A 187 -2.80 4.85 -4.66
C SER A 187 -2.49 6.04 -5.55
N TRP A 188 -1.20 6.33 -5.73
CA TRP A 188 -0.71 7.41 -6.56
C TRP A 188 -0.55 6.94 -8.00
N ASN A 189 -0.86 7.81 -8.96
CA ASN A 189 -0.39 7.61 -10.33
C ASN A 189 1.15 7.76 -10.41
N ASP A 190 1.73 7.38 -11.54
CA ASP A 190 3.19 7.31 -11.69
C ASP A 190 3.89 8.67 -11.57
N ASP A 191 3.29 9.74 -12.08
CA ASP A 191 3.83 11.11 -11.99
C ASP A 191 3.54 11.81 -10.65
N GLY A 192 2.74 11.19 -9.78
CA GLY A 192 2.42 11.70 -8.46
C GLY A 192 1.56 12.98 -8.46
N THR A 193 0.85 13.27 -9.55
CA THR A 193 -0.06 14.43 -9.67
C THR A 193 -1.51 14.09 -9.38
N ARG A 194 -1.84 12.79 -9.31
CA ARG A 194 -3.19 12.30 -9.01
C ARG A 194 -3.17 11.18 -7.98
N LEU A 195 -4.25 11.08 -7.22
CA LEU A 195 -4.46 10.03 -6.23
C LEU A 195 -5.83 9.39 -6.46
N VAL A 196 -5.88 8.06 -6.50
CA VAL A 196 -7.15 7.35 -6.41
C VAL A 196 -7.38 6.85 -4.99
N GLY A 197 -8.63 6.85 -4.55
CA GLY A 197 -9.05 6.26 -3.28
C GLY A 197 -10.29 5.41 -3.46
N VAL A 198 -10.34 4.26 -2.81
CA VAL A 198 -11.53 3.41 -2.77
C VAL A 198 -12.20 3.49 -1.41
N SER A 199 -13.53 3.45 -1.40
CA SER A 199 -14.29 3.52 -0.16
C SER A 199 -15.18 2.32 0.14
N TYR A 200 -15.50 2.22 1.42
CA TYR A 200 -16.39 1.21 1.98
C TYR A 200 -17.80 1.22 1.38
N ASP A 201 -18.27 2.35 0.87
CA ASP A 201 -19.56 2.49 0.18
C ASP A 201 -19.50 2.13 -1.32
N GLY A 202 -18.35 1.64 -1.79
CA GLY A 202 -18.17 1.11 -3.14
C GLY A 202 -17.96 2.17 -4.21
N LYS A 203 -17.42 3.32 -3.81
CA LYS A 203 -17.02 4.40 -4.71
C LYS A 203 -15.52 4.36 -4.95
N LEU A 204 -15.11 4.83 -6.13
CA LEU A 204 -13.74 5.18 -6.45
C LEU A 204 -13.67 6.70 -6.61
N TYR A 205 -12.75 7.33 -5.91
CA TYR A 205 -12.45 8.75 -6.02
C TYR A 205 -11.17 8.90 -6.82
N ASP A 206 -11.19 9.76 -7.83
CA ASP A 206 -10.02 10.16 -8.59
C ASP A 206 -9.76 11.64 -8.32
N TRP A 207 -8.67 11.92 -7.60
CA TRP A 207 -8.33 13.24 -7.11
C TRP A 207 -7.17 13.83 -7.91
N ASP A 208 -7.45 14.93 -8.60
CA ASP A 208 -6.44 15.76 -9.26
C ASP A 208 -5.90 16.80 -8.27
N LEU A 209 -4.59 16.72 -7.98
CA LEU A 209 -3.97 17.60 -6.98
C LEU A 209 -3.74 19.02 -7.49
N ALA A 210 -3.64 19.23 -8.81
CA ALA A 210 -3.37 20.54 -9.39
C ALA A 210 -4.61 21.44 -9.35
N THR A 211 -5.78 20.85 -9.60
CA THR A 211 -7.08 21.53 -9.57
C THR A 211 -7.78 21.40 -8.22
N ASN A 212 -7.30 20.50 -7.37
CA ASN A 212 -7.95 20.04 -6.14
C ASN A 212 -9.40 19.61 -6.37
N GLN A 213 -9.66 18.86 -7.45
CA GLN A 213 -10.98 18.35 -7.80
C GLN A 213 -11.03 16.82 -7.67
N VAL A 214 -12.17 16.31 -7.19
CA VAL A 214 -12.44 14.88 -7.06
C VAL A 214 -13.54 14.48 -8.03
N VAL A 215 -13.26 13.50 -8.87
CA VAL A 215 -14.28 12.80 -9.66
C VAL A 215 -14.64 11.51 -8.95
N THR A 216 -15.94 11.24 -8.80
CA THR A 216 -16.44 10.05 -8.11
C THR A 216 -17.05 9.08 -9.11
N PHE A 217 -16.65 7.82 -9.04
CA PHE A 217 -17.20 6.72 -9.82
C PHE A 217 -18.03 5.81 -8.91
N GLU A 218 -19.33 5.68 -9.19
CA GLU A 218 -20.30 4.99 -8.31
C GLU A 218 -20.74 3.61 -8.83
N GLU A 219 -20.33 3.22 -10.02
CA GLU A 219 -20.85 2.04 -10.73
C GLU A 219 -20.43 0.69 -10.13
N ILE A 220 -19.59 0.70 -9.10
CA ILE A 220 -18.91 -0.50 -8.64
C ILE A 220 -19.72 -1.29 -7.58
N ASN A 221 -20.69 -0.65 -6.92
CA ASN A 221 -21.70 -1.17 -5.98
C ASN A 221 -21.25 -2.37 -5.11
N ALA A 222 -19.99 -2.37 -4.70
CA ALA A 222 -19.35 -3.39 -3.88
C ALA A 222 -18.26 -2.70 -3.06
N ARG A 223 -18.03 -3.16 -1.83
CA ARG A 223 -17.01 -2.55 -0.96
C ARG A 223 -15.64 -2.94 -1.46
N PHE A 224 -14.76 -1.97 -1.75
CA PHE A 224 -13.36 -2.23 -2.08
C PHE A 224 -12.47 -1.83 -0.92
N SER A 225 -11.47 -2.66 -0.65
CA SER A 225 -10.55 -2.47 0.47
C SER A 225 -9.13 -2.16 0.00
N LEU A 226 -8.87 -2.30 -1.30
CA LEU A 226 -7.54 -2.13 -1.89
C LEU A 226 -7.66 -1.43 -3.23
N VAL A 227 -6.72 -0.52 -3.49
CA VAL A 227 -6.54 0.09 -4.80
C VAL A 227 -5.06 0.17 -5.13
N ASP A 228 -4.73 -0.09 -6.39
CA ASP A 228 -3.40 0.18 -6.91
C ASP A 228 -3.48 0.82 -8.29
N TRP A 229 -2.56 1.75 -8.57
CA TRP A 229 -2.54 2.51 -9.81
C TRP A 229 -1.18 2.32 -10.50
N SER A 230 -1.23 1.68 -11.67
CA SER A 230 -0.11 1.55 -12.60
C SER A 230 -0.19 2.59 -13.72
N SER A 231 0.83 2.67 -14.57
CA SER A 231 0.81 3.50 -15.79
C SER A 231 -0.36 3.25 -16.74
N HIS A 232 -1.04 2.10 -16.67
CA HIS A 232 -2.04 1.68 -17.66
C HIS A 232 -3.42 1.38 -17.05
N PHE A 233 -3.45 0.95 -15.80
CA PHE A 233 -4.66 0.47 -15.14
C PHE A 233 -4.70 0.90 -13.69
N ILE A 234 -5.92 1.13 -13.21
CA ILE A 234 -6.26 1.12 -11.80
C ILE A 234 -6.86 -0.25 -11.50
N ILE A 235 -6.31 -0.93 -10.50
CA ILE A 235 -6.87 -2.18 -9.96
C ILE A 235 -7.58 -1.83 -8.66
N VAL A 236 -8.82 -2.28 -8.51
CA VAL A 236 -9.53 -2.27 -7.22
C VAL A 236 -9.91 -3.69 -6.84
N ALA A 237 -9.73 -4.03 -5.57
CA ALA A 237 -9.96 -5.39 -5.09
C ALA A 237 -10.68 -5.43 -3.73
N ASN A 238 -11.45 -6.51 -3.55
CA ASN A 238 -11.99 -6.94 -2.28
C ASN A 238 -11.88 -8.46 -2.17
N GLY A 239 -12.40 -9.05 -1.09
CA GLY A 239 -12.33 -10.51 -0.89
C GLY A 239 -13.07 -11.38 -1.90
N GLN A 240 -13.78 -10.82 -2.87
CA GLN A 240 -14.61 -11.53 -3.86
C GLN A 240 -14.34 -11.13 -5.31
N ASN A 241 -14.01 -9.86 -5.56
CA ASN A 241 -13.94 -9.25 -6.88
C ASN A 241 -12.62 -8.49 -7.03
N ILE A 242 -12.05 -8.57 -8.23
CA ILE A 242 -10.97 -7.71 -8.71
C ILE A 242 -11.47 -7.06 -9.98
N LEU A 243 -11.36 -5.74 -10.06
CA LEU A 243 -11.74 -4.99 -11.25
C LEU A 243 -10.52 -4.27 -11.80
N LEU A 244 -10.39 -4.32 -13.12
CA LEU A 244 -9.39 -3.61 -13.89
C LEU A 244 -10.09 -2.42 -14.57
N ILE A 245 -9.69 -1.22 -14.20
CA ILE A 245 -10.22 0.04 -14.74
C ILE A 245 -9.10 0.63 -15.61
N ASN A 246 -9.39 0.89 -16.88
CA ASN A 246 -8.44 1.57 -17.75
C ASN A 246 -8.16 2.96 -17.19
N SER A 247 -6.91 3.27 -16.86
CA SER A 247 -6.57 4.62 -16.43
C SER A 247 -6.65 5.53 -17.66
N ILE A 248 -7.54 6.52 -17.61
CA ILE A 248 -7.60 7.54 -18.66
C ILE A 248 -6.39 8.47 -18.42
N THR A 249 -5.50 8.55 -19.40
CA THR A 249 -4.41 9.55 -19.44
C THR A 249 -4.96 10.95 -19.64
#